data_AF-A0A015KU36-F1
#
_entry.id   AF-A0A015KU36-F1
#
_cell.length_a   1.000
_cell.length_b   1.000
_cell.length_c   1.000
_cell.angle_alpha   90.00
_cell.angle_beta   90.00
_cell.angle_gamma   90.00
#
_symmetry.space_group_name_H-M   'P 1'
#
loop_
_entity.id
_entity.type
_entity.pdbx_description
1 polymer ?
#
loop_
_entity_poly.entity_id
_entity_poly.type
_entity_poly.pdbx_seq_one_letter_code
_entity_poly.pdbx_strand_id
1 'polypeptide(L)'
;MQLKINNNNGIVVFEWILYSQFNEIKEIGKNGSITVYSAIWKDGPLYIKTSDTWDLRDSNKKVALKCLHNSQKYIDSLINEAKKYSIKHETLQVLYGISQNPVTGDYILVQNNYIWDSENEKINDFIQERQFKINNYDDEVLEWIPYNQFNEIKVIGTNGPITVYSAIWKDGPLCHNKKYGNYTRDSDKEVALKCSHNSQESIDSLINKAKKYPTKHEAFQVLYGISQNPDTGDYILVLTWTSGNEKIDDFIKERQLKINDNDIMLEWIPYNRFNNIKETCKNGLITVYSAKWEDGPLKKIDTWDKRLHVRDSNKIVALKCLYKSQESSDYLINEAKKYSANSEAFQLLYGISQNPDTGNYILVQNNSINLVNWISGNEIFDDFIQEMQLKINNRNDFVFEWIPYDQFNEIKETGTNGLITIYLAIWKVGPLKKNSWSGENYTRYSNKEVSLKCLHNSQESINSIINEIKKYPTKHQVLYGISQNPVTGDYILHNFGDIVLEWIPYNQFNEIKETGKNDLITTVYSAIWKDGPLYIKLDTWDKSYVRDSNEVVALKYLYNSQESIDLIINEAKKYYPTNHKALYVYGKPSWTKLSGIGRVKNQAWIDKMSLRV
;
A
#
# COMPACT_ATOMS: atom_id res chain seq x y z
N MET A 1 17.99 57.10 14.70
CA MET A 1 17.42 57.54 13.41
C MET A 1 16.33 56.54 13.05
N GLN A 2 15.06 56.93 13.10
CA GLN A 2 13.93 56.07 12.70
C GLN A 2 13.66 56.30 11.21
N LEU A 3 13.79 55.26 10.39
CA LEU A 3 13.46 55.33 8.97
C LEU A 3 12.04 54.78 8.78
N LYS A 4 11.07 55.68 8.55
CA LYS A 4 9.70 55.31 8.19
C LYS A 4 9.66 55.03 6.68
N ILE A 5 9.49 53.77 6.28
CA ILE A 5 9.32 53.39 4.88
C ILE A 5 7.86 52.93 4.69
N ASN A 6 7.08 53.73 3.96
CA ASN A 6 5.64 53.52 3.72
C ASN A 6 5.38 52.32 2.80
N ASN A 7 4.37 51.48 3.12
CA ASN A 7 3.37 50.96 2.16
C ASN A 7 2.18 50.21 2.83
N ASN A 8 1.07 50.14 2.08
CA ASN A 8 -0.34 50.12 2.48
C ASN A 8 -0.95 49.09 3.46
N ASN A 9 -0.24 48.12 4.05
CA ASN A 9 -0.90 47.03 4.82
C ASN A 9 -0.32 46.76 6.24
N GLY A 10 0.15 47.79 6.92
CA GLY A 10 0.73 47.67 8.26
C GLY A 10 2.25 47.46 8.21
N ILE A 11 2.99 48.32 8.90
CA ILE A 11 4.44 48.49 8.72
C ILE A 11 5.14 48.25 10.05
N VAL A 12 6.19 47.43 10.02
CA VAL A 12 7.15 47.32 11.11
C VAL A 12 8.10 48.52 11.07
N VAL A 13 8.32 49.21 12.19
CA VAL A 13 9.27 50.32 12.21
C VAL A 13 10.69 49.78 12.31
N PHE A 14 11.49 50.03 11.27
CA PHE A 14 12.91 49.75 11.30
C PHE A 14 13.64 50.77 12.18
N GLU A 15 14.30 50.31 13.26
CA GLU A 15 14.97 51.19 14.21
C GLU A 15 16.36 50.72 14.65
N TRP A 16 17.14 51.65 15.21
CA TRP A 16 18.37 51.31 15.93
C TRP A 16 18.01 50.83 17.33
N ILE A 17 18.41 49.62 17.68
CA ILE A 17 18.04 48.98 18.95
C ILE A 17 19.27 48.94 19.84
N LEU A 18 19.18 49.55 21.02
CA LEU A 18 20.26 49.52 22.01
C LEU A 18 20.50 48.08 22.49
N TYR A 19 21.74 47.60 22.49
CA TYR A 19 22.06 46.22 22.87
C TYR A 19 21.56 45.83 24.27
N SER A 20 21.49 46.79 25.20
CA SER A 20 20.94 46.61 26.55
C SER A 20 19.43 46.25 26.60
N GLN A 21 18.73 46.34 25.47
CA GLN A 21 17.34 45.95 25.31
C GLN A 21 17.16 44.43 25.16
N PHE A 22 18.24 43.68 24.95
CA PHE A 22 18.21 42.24 24.81
C PHE A 22 18.54 41.53 26.12
N ASN A 23 17.67 40.60 26.51
CA ASN A 23 17.86 39.69 27.63
C ASN A 23 17.91 38.24 27.13
N GLU A 24 18.37 37.33 28.00
CA GLU A 24 18.40 35.88 27.72
C GLU A 24 19.10 35.51 26.41
N ILE A 25 20.19 36.22 26.08
CA ILE A 25 20.93 36.00 24.85
C ILE A 25 21.56 34.60 24.90
N LYS A 26 21.18 33.74 23.95
CA LYS A 26 21.69 32.37 23.80
C LYS A 26 22.17 32.16 22.38
N GLU A 27 23.38 31.64 22.21
CA GLU A 27 23.90 31.27 20.89
C GLU A 27 23.08 30.10 20.33
N ILE A 28 22.59 30.25 19.10
CA ILE A 28 21.85 29.20 18.37
C ILE A 28 22.83 28.42 17.49
N GLY A 29 23.77 29.13 16.87
CA GLY A 29 24.82 28.53 16.08
C GLY A 29 25.69 29.54 15.37
N LYS A 30 26.65 29.02 14.62
CA LYS A 30 27.60 29.78 13.82
C LYS A 30 27.75 29.16 12.43
N ASN A 31 27.83 30.01 11.41
CA ASN A 31 28.16 29.63 10.04
C ASN A 31 29.12 30.67 9.45
N GLY A 32 30.36 30.27 9.18
CA GLY A 32 31.40 31.16 8.67
C GLY A 32 31.61 32.43 9.53
N SER A 33 31.37 33.59 8.93
CA SER A 33 31.49 34.91 9.58
C SER A 33 30.24 35.37 10.35
N ILE A 34 29.21 34.53 10.42
CA ILE A 34 27.92 34.87 11.02
C ILE A 34 27.68 34.00 12.25
N THR A 35 27.30 34.64 13.36
CA THR A 35 26.79 33.94 14.56
C THR A 35 25.38 34.42 14.83
N VAL A 36 24.45 33.48 15.06
CA VAL A 36 23.05 33.80 15.36
C VAL A 36 22.76 33.51 16.82
N TYR A 37 22.13 34.48 17.49
CA TYR A 37 21.66 34.34 18.87
C TYR A 37 20.14 34.46 18.94
N SER A 38 19.52 33.78 19.90
CA SER A 38 18.15 34.05 20.33
C SER A 38 18.19 35.00 21.51
N ALA A 39 17.30 35.99 21.54
CA ALA A 39 17.17 36.90 22.67
C ALA A 39 15.71 37.33 22.88
N ILE A 40 15.42 37.86 24.07
CA ILE A 40 14.17 38.57 24.37
C ILE A 40 14.44 40.06 24.23
N TRP A 41 13.74 40.73 23.31
CA TRP A 41 13.74 42.18 23.17
C TRP A 41 12.66 42.79 24.07
N LYS A 42 13.08 43.51 25.12
CA LYS A 42 12.20 44.11 26.14
C LYS A 42 11.14 45.03 25.55
N ASP A 43 11.55 46.06 24.82
CA ASP A 43 10.61 47.03 24.24
C ASP A 43 9.79 46.39 23.11
N GLY A 44 10.41 45.48 22.36
CA GLY A 44 9.78 44.78 21.25
C GLY A 44 9.54 45.66 20.02
N PRO A 45 9.17 45.03 18.88
CA PRO A 45 8.96 45.74 17.63
C PRO A 45 7.75 46.66 17.70
N LEU A 46 7.88 47.81 17.04
CA LEU A 46 6.80 48.78 16.88
C LEU A 46 6.07 48.51 15.57
N TYR A 47 4.75 48.35 15.66
CA TYR A 47 3.88 48.09 14.53
C TYR A 47 2.92 49.28 14.29
N ILE A 48 2.88 49.77 13.05
CA ILE A 48 1.97 50.83 12.62
C ILE A 48 0.81 50.19 11.86
N LYS A 49 -0.42 50.28 12.37
CA LYS A 49 -1.65 49.90 11.63
C LYS A 49 -2.13 51.04 10.75
N THR A 50 -2.69 50.72 9.58
CA THR A 50 -3.16 51.68 8.58
C THR A 50 -4.59 52.19 8.78
N SER A 51 -5.27 51.81 9.87
CA SER A 51 -6.57 52.37 10.27
C SER A 51 -6.49 53.01 11.67
N ASP A 52 -7.22 54.11 11.84
CA ASP A 52 -7.14 55.09 12.93
C ASP A 52 -7.23 54.50 14.35
N THR A 53 -6.15 53.93 14.90
CA THR A 53 -5.73 54.02 16.31
C THR A 53 -4.45 53.23 16.65
N TRP A 54 -3.62 53.90 17.46
CA TRP A 54 -2.48 53.53 18.32
C TRP A 54 -1.37 52.59 17.81
N ASP A 55 -0.16 53.16 17.80
CA ASP A 55 1.14 52.48 17.79
C ASP A 55 1.22 51.43 18.92
N LEU A 56 1.39 50.15 18.56
CA LEU A 56 1.53 49.06 19.53
C LEU A 56 2.95 48.50 19.46
N ARG A 57 3.64 48.48 20.61
CA ARG A 57 4.87 47.70 20.79
C ARG A 57 4.54 46.30 21.29
N ASP A 58 5.10 45.30 20.63
CA ASP A 58 5.00 43.90 21.04
C ASP A 58 6.12 43.57 22.04
N SER A 59 6.00 44.09 23.26
CA SER A 59 7.05 43.99 24.27
C SER A 59 7.39 42.54 24.66
N ASN A 60 8.64 42.33 25.09
CA ASN A 60 9.23 41.02 25.39
C ASN A 60 9.19 40.03 24.23
N LYS A 61 9.32 40.54 23.00
CA LYS A 61 9.35 39.71 21.79
C LYS A 61 10.62 38.88 21.75
N LYS A 62 10.49 37.57 21.53
CA LYS A 62 11.62 36.72 21.14
C LYS A 62 12.07 37.10 19.73
N VAL A 63 13.34 37.43 19.57
CA VAL A 63 13.96 37.84 18.31
C VAL A 63 15.19 37.00 18.00
N ALA A 64 15.55 36.94 16.72
CA ALA A 64 16.83 36.43 16.25
C ALA A 64 17.81 37.59 16.04
N LEU A 65 19.02 37.43 16.56
CA LEU A 65 20.11 38.39 16.45
C LEU A 65 21.19 37.80 15.53
N LYS A 66 21.20 38.22 14.26
CA LYS A 66 22.22 37.81 13.28
C LYS A 66 23.43 38.73 13.40
N CYS A 67 24.45 38.28 14.11
CA CYS A 67 25.71 39.00 14.32
C CYS A 67 26.65 38.79 13.13
N LEU A 68 27.11 39.89 12.52
CA LEU A 68 28.00 39.87 11.36
C LEU A 68 29.43 40.21 11.83
N HIS A 69 30.29 39.21 11.94
CA HIS A 69 31.65 39.44 12.44
C HIS A 69 32.51 40.22 11.43
N ASN A 70 33.35 41.12 11.94
CA ASN A 70 34.21 42.01 11.14
C ASN A 70 33.44 43.02 10.26
N SER A 71 32.13 43.16 10.46
CA SER A 71 31.26 44.08 9.70
C SER A 71 31.60 45.56 9.88
N GLN A 72 32.32 45.90 10.95
CA GLN A 72 32.76 47.28 11.25
C GLN A 72 33.57 47.92 10.11
N LYS A 73 34.16 47.11 9.21
CA LYS A 73 34.96 47.58 8.07
C LYS A 73 34.14 47.85 6.78
N TYR A 74 32.88 47.42 6.70
CA TYR A 74 32.12 47.40 5.45
C TYR A 74 30.63 47.74 5.64
N ILE A 75 30.31 49.01 5.89
CA ILE A 75 28.92 49.50 6.07
C ILE A 75 28.04 49.16 4.84
N ASP A 76 28.59 49.23 3.62
CA ASP A 76 27.85 48.89 2.40
C ASP A 76 27.41 47.42 2.37
N SER A 77 28.20 46.52 2.95
CA SER A 77 27.85 45.10 3.09
C SER A 77 26.66 44.92 4.03
N LEU A 78 26.63 45.63 5.16
CA LEU A 78 25.50 45.64 6.09
C LEU A 78 24.22 46.18 5.43
N ILE A 79 24.32 47.27 4.66
CA ILE A 79 23.18 47.88 3.96
C ILE A 79 22.63 46.93 2.90
N ASN A 80 23.51 46.31 2.09
CA ASN A 80 23.08 45.37 1.06
C ASN A 80 22.45 44.12 1.67
N GLU A 81 22.97 43.64 2.79
CA GLU A 81 22.37 42.54 3.54
C GLU A 81 20.99 42.94 4.11
N ALA A 82 20.87 44.10 4.75
CA ALA A 82 19.60 44.60 5.29
C ALA A 82 18.51 44.77 4.23
N LYS A 83 18.88 45.14 2.99
CA LYS A 83 17.95 45.30 1.85
C LYS A 83 17.31 43.99 1.39
N LYS A 84 17.87 42.82 1.73
CA LYS A 84 17.29 41.52 1.36
C LYS A 84 16.00 41.21 2.11
N TYR A 85 15.79 41.83 3.27
CA TYR A 85 14.70 41.50 4.17
C TYR A 85 13.46 42.38 3.95
N SER A 86 12.28 41.81 4.18
CA SER A 86 11.02 42.57 4.13
C SER A 86 10.78 43.29 5.46
N ILE A 87 9.96 44.34 5.42
CA ILE A 87 9.55 45.14 6.59
C ILE A 87 8.04 44.93 6.88
N LYS A 88 7.42 43.93 6.23
CA LYS A 88 5.98 43.63 6.37
C LYS A 88 5.73 42.63 7.50
N HIS A 89 4.77 42.93 8.37
CA HIS A 89 4.42 42.16 9.59
C HIS A 89 4.15 40.66 9.35
N GLU A 90 3.77 40.24 8.14
CA GLU A 90 3.31 38.88 7.83
C GLU A 90 4.26 38.08 6.92
N THR A 91 5.50 38.56 6.73
CA THR A 91 6.48 37.90 5.85
C THR A 91 7.40 36.93 6.61
N LEU A 92 7.91 35.92 5.89
CA LEU A 92 8.83 34.90 6.41
C LEU A 92 10.02 35.49 7.17
N GLN A 93 10.61 36.56 6.64
CA GLN A 93 11.68 37.32 7.26
C GLN A 93 11.32 38.80 7.36
N VAL A 94 11.22 39.28 8.60
CA VAL A 94 11.00 40.68 8.96
C VAL A 94 12.24 41.20 9.66
N LEU A 95 12.81 42.27 9.10
CA LEU A 95 13.90 42.99 9.75
C LEU A 95 13.34 44.11 10.61
N TYR A 96 13.47 43.96 11.93
CA TYR A 96 13.02 44.94 12.92
C TYR A 96 13.99 46.10 13.08
N GLY A 97 15.29 45.88 12.87
CA GLY A 97 16.27 46.90 13.14
C GLY A 97 17.70 46.40 13.12
N ILE A 98 18.60 47.31 13.50
CA ILE A 98 20.03 47.04 13.65
C ILE A 98 20.44 47.37 15.09
N SER A 99 21.30 46.54 15.65
CA SER A 99 22.01 46.79 16.89
C SER A 99 23.52 46.65 16.66
N GLN A 100 24.30 46.88 17.71
CA GLN A 100 25.74 46.73 17.69
C GLN A 100 26.20 46.10 19.00
N ASN A 101 27.07 45.09 18.90
CA ASN A 101 27.69 44.49 20.06
C ASN A 101 28.62 45.52 20.73
N PRO A 102 28.40 45.88 22.01
CA PRO A 102 29.20 46.91 22.67
C PRO A 102 30.64 46.48 22.95
N VAL A 103 30.94 45.18 22.91
CA VAL A 103 32.27 44.62 23.17
C VAL A 103 33.05 44.47 21.87
N THR A 104 32.46 43.81 20.86
CA THR A 104 33.18 43.51 19.60
C THR A 104 33.04 44.62 18.55
N GLY A 105 32.03 45.49 18.69
CA GLY A 105 31.67 46.47 17.68
C GLY A 105 30.92 45.89 16.48
N ASP A 106 30.71 44.57 16.43
CA ASP A 106 30.02 43.92 15.31
C ASP A 106 28.56 44.39 15.21
N TYR A 107 28.10 44.65 13.97
CA TYR A 107 26.70 44.95 13.70
C TYR A 107 25.83 43.69 13.81
N ILE A 108 24.62 43.88 14.32
CA ILE A 108 23.64 42.82 14.57
C ILE A 108 22.34 43.19 13.85
N LEU A 109 21.86 42.31 12.97
CA LEU A 109 20.51 42.44 12.40
C LEU A 109 19.51 41.79 13.36
N VAL A 110 18.42 42.51 13.66
CA VAL A 110 17.37 42.06 14.60
C VAL A 110 16.14 41.66 13.81
N GLN A 111 15.76 40.39 13.88
CA GLN A 111 14.77 39.78 12.98
C GLN A 111 13.71 38.96 13.72
N ASN A 112 12.57 38.70 13.07
CA ASN A 112 11.53 37.81 13.60
C ASN A 112 11.96 36.33 13.62
N ASN A 113 12.65 35.90 12.56
CA ASN A 113 13.25 34.58 12.39
C ASN A 113 14.63 34.75 11.75
N TYR A 114 15.47 33.72 11.84
CA TYR A 114 16.71 33.65 11.08
C TYR A 114 16.63 32.53 10.04
N ILE A 115 17.27 32.75 8.90
CA ILE A 115 17.58 31.74 7.90
C ILE A 115 19.08 31.85 7.63
N TRP A 116 19.75 30.72 7.52
CA TRP A 116 21.17 30.70 7.23
C TRP A 116 21.43 31.01 5.75
N ASP A 117 22.56 31.67 5.47
CA ASP A 117 23.06 31.82 4.11
C ASP A 117 24.10 30.75 3.81
N SER A 118 24.14 30.29 2.56
CA SER A 118 25.09 29.26 2.11
C SER A 118 26.48 29.79 1.74
N GLU A 119 26.71 31.10 1.89
CA GLU A 119 27.84 31.85 1.28
C GLU A 119 27.94 31.73 -0.26
N ASN A 120 27.02 30.98 -0.90
CA ASN A 120 26.92 30.80 -2.34
C ASN A 120 25.69 31.54 -2.90
N GLU A 121 25.93 32.56 -3.71
CA GLU A 121 24.87 33.43 -4.26
C GLU A 121 23.82 32.64 -5.05
N LYS A 122 24.23 31.71 -5.93
CA LYS A 122 23.30 30.90 -6.73
C LYS A 122 22.37 30.03 -5.88
N ILE A 123 22.89 29.43 -4.81
CA ILE A 123 22.08 28.60 -3.91
C ILE A 123 21.12 29.48 -3.12
N ASN A 124 21.59 30.63 -2.63
CA ASN A 124 20.75 31.59 -1.93
C ASN A 124 19.62 32.11 -2.82
N ASP A 125 19.92 32.44 -4.07
CA ASP A 125 18.92 32.88 -5.06
C ASP A 125 17.85 31.80 -5.30
N PHE A 126 18.26 30.53 -5.44
CA PHE A 126 17.32 29.41 -5.57
C PHE A 126 16.44 29.23 -4.33
N ILE A 127 17.03 29.31 -3.13
CA ILE A 127 16.29 29.23 -1.87
C ILE A 127 15.27 30.37 -1.77
N GLN A 128 15.68 31.60 -2.05
CA GLN A 128 14.80 32.76 -2.06
C GLN A 128 13.67 32.61 -3.09
N GLU A 129 13.99 32.17 -4.32
CA GLU A 129 12.99 31.89 -5.38
C GLU A 129 11.92 30.91 -4.88
N ARG A 130 12.30 29.89 -4.11
CA ARG A 130 11.37 28.91 -3.53
C ARG A 130 10.54 29.52 -2.39
N GLN A 131 11.16 30.29 -1.50
CA GLN A 131 10.46 30.97 -0.41
C GLN A 131 9.41 31.97 -0.92
N PHE A 132 9.68 32.68 -2.02
CA PHE A 132 8.69 33.58 -2.65
C PHE A 132 7.46 32.87 -3.24
N LYS A 133 7.55 31.56 -3.50
CA LYS A 133 6.45 30.77 -4.07
C LYS A 133 5.55 30.13 -3.02
N ILE A 134 5.86 30.31 -1.73
CA ILE A 134 5.04 29.83 -0.62
C ILE A 134 3.71 30.59 -0.63
N ASN A 135 2.61 29.85 -0.86
CA ASN A 135 1.28 30.43 -1.02
C ASN A 135 0.29 29.93 0.05
N ASN A 136 0.64 28.87 0.79
CA ASN A 136 -0.17 28.33 1.87
C ASN A 136 0.62 28.31 3.18
N TYR A 137 -0.08 28.56 4.29
CA TYR A 137 0.47 28.52 5.65
C TYR A 137 1.00 27.15 6.08
N ASP A 138 0.66 26.09 5.36
CA ASP A 138 1.19 24.77 5.65
C ASP A 138 2.40 24.38 4.76
N ASP A 139 2.79 25.23 3.81
CA ASP A 139 3.92 24.94 2.92
C ASP A 139 5.24 25.00 3.71
N GLU A 140 6.15 24.09 3.39
CA GLU A 140 7.45 23.99 4.07
C GLU A 140 8.43 25.03 3.53
N VAL A 141 9.21 25.62 4.45
CA VAL A 141 10.20 26.64 4.12
C VAL A 141 11.51 25.97 3.74
N LEU A 142 11.89 26.06 2.47
CA LEU A 142 13.22 25.64 2.03
C LEU A 142 14.29 26.58 2.60
N GLU A 143 15.38 26.04 3.15
CA GLU A 143 16.48 26.84 3.66
C GLU A 143 17.87 26.20 3.51
N TRP A 144 18.91 27.01 3.73
CA TRP A 144 20.25 26.47 3.96
C TRP A 144 20.35 25.99 5.40
N ILE A 145 20.94 24.81 5.60
CA ILE A 145 21.09 24.20 6.91
C ILE A 145 22.58 23.98 7.16
N PRO A 146 23.20 24.72 8.10
CA PRO A 146 24.59 24.50 8.46
C PRO A 146 24.81 23.06 8.93
N TYR A 147 25.92 22.45 8.52
CA TYR A 147 26.17 21.03 8.79
C TYR A 147 26.23 20.69 10.29
N ASN A 148 26.66 21.64 11.14
CA ASN A 148 26.70 21.49 12.60
C ASN A 148 25.31 21.39 13.27
N GLN A 149 24.23 21.57 12.52
CA GLN A 149 22.86 21.38 12.97
C GLN A 149 22.43 19.91 13.00
N PHE A 150 23.20 19.01 12.39
CA PHE A 150 22.90 17.58 12.36
C PHE A 150 23.62 16.83 13.48
N ASN A 151 22.85 16.07 14.24
CA ASN A 151 23.31 15.13 15.25
C ASN A 151 23.02 13.69 14.82
N GLU A 152 23.68 12.73 15.48
CA GLU A 152 23.41 11.29 15.32
C GLU A 152 23.43 10.81 13.85
N ILE A 153 24.31 11.36 13.04
CA ILE A 153 24.42 11.04 11.62
C ILE A 153 24.82 9.57 11.46
N LYS A 154 23.94 8.77 10.85
CA LYS A 154 24.11 7.32 10.63
C LYS A 154 23.84 6.99 9.17
N VAL A 155 24.72 6.22 8.53
CA VAL A 155 24.46 5.72 7.16
C VAL A 155 23.28 4.76 7.20
N ILE A 156 22.30 4.97 6.33
CA ILE A 156 21.12 4.10 6.21
C ILE A 156 21.02 3.40 4.84
N GLY A 157 21.80 3.84 3.85
CA GLY A 157 21.88 3.17 2.56
C GLY A 157 22.87 3.83 1.60
N THR A 158 23.40 3.04 0.67
CA THR A 158 24.30 3.50 -0.39
C THR A 158 23.81 2.97 -1.73
N ASN A 159 23.82 3.82 -2.76
CA ASN A 159 23.44 3.46 -4.12
C ASN A 159 24.35 4.17 -5.13
N GLY A 160 25.40 3.46 -5.57
CA GLY A 160 26.43 4.02 -6.45
C GLY A 160 27.14 5.23 -5.79
N PRO A 161 27.13 6.42 -6.41
CA PRO A 161 27.78 7.62 -5.85
C PRO A 161 26.93 8.33 -4.77
N ILE A 162 25.72 7.82 -4.46
CA ILE A 162 24.82 8.44 -3.49
C ILE A 162 24.88 7.67 -2.17
N THR A 163 25.09 8.38 -1.07
CA THR A 163 24.94 7.87 0.29
C THR A 163 23.80 8.60 0.98
N VAL A 164 22.92 7.84 1.62
CA VAL A 164 21.84 8.37 2.43
C VAL A 164 22.18 8.16 3.91
N TYR A 165 22.06 9.24 4.68
CA TYR A 165 22.19 9.21 6.13
C TYR A 165 20.84 9.55 6.79
N SER A 166 20.57 8.97 7.97
CA SER A 166 19.60 9.52 8.92
C SER A 166 20.34 10.44 9.89
N ALA A 167 19.71 11.56 10.27
CA ALA A 167 20.23 12.49 11.25
C ALA A 167 19.10 13.18 12.02
N ILE A 168 19.42 13.67 13.23
CA ILE A 168 18.55 14.56 13.99
C ILE A 168 18.95 16.00 13.68
N TRP A 169 18.04 16.78 13.11
CA TRP A 169 18.19 18.20 12.90
C TRP A 169 17.75 18.96 14.15
N LYS A 170 18.71 19.53 14.89
CA LYS A 170 18.50 20.24 16.18
C LYS A 170 17.43 21.31 16.08
N ASP A 171 17.64 22.29 15.19
CA ASP A 171 16.70 23.40 15.03
C ASP A 171 15.39 22.93 14.39
N GLY A 172 15.46 22.02 13.41
CA GLY A 172 14.30 21.53 12.69
C GLY A 172 13.69 22.54 11.70
N PRO A 173 12.71 22.11 10.88
CA PRO A 173 12.11 22.95 9.86
C PRO A 173 11.32 24.11 10.45
N LEU A 174 11.22 25.19 9.69
CA LEU A 174 10.47 26.38 10.07
C LEU A 174 9.01 26.26 9.58
N CYS A 175 8.08 26.16 10.51
CA CYS A 175 6.65 25.97 10.23
C CYS A 175 5.84 27.21 10.60
N HIS A 176 4.84 27.57 9.79
CA HIS A 176 3.97 28.71 10.10
C HIS A 176 2.83 28.30 11.05
N ASN A 177 2.71 28.99 12.18
CA ASN A 177 1.67 28.77 13.15
C ASN A 177 0.40 29.57 12.79
N LYS A 178 -0.61 28.87 12.26
CA LYS A 178 -1.90 29.47 11.89
C LYS A 178 -2.62 30.20 13.02
N LYS A 179 -2.43 29.80 14.28
CA LYS A 179 -3.14 30.39 15.42
C LYS A 179 -2.57 31.74 15.84
N TYR A 180 -1.26 31.92 15.70
CA TYR A 180 -0.54 33.10 16.20
C TYR A 180 0.06 33.96 15.07
N GLY A 181 0.00 33.50 13.81
CA GLY A 181 0.52 34.22 12.64
C GLY A 181 2.04 34.38 12.64
N ASN A 182 2.76 33.56 13.41
CA ASN A 182 4.22 33.58 13.51
C ASN A 182 4.81 32.24 13.04
N TYR A 183 6.11 32.22 12.78
CA TYR A 183 6.82 30.97 12.47
C TYR A 183 7.44 30.38 13.73
N THR A 184 7.46 29.06 13.80
CA THR A 184 8.06 28.27 14.89
C THR A 184 8.89 27.13 14.31
N ARG A 185 9.91 26.70 15.04
CA ARG A 185 10.81 25.60 14.66
C ARG A 185 10.28 24.27 15.19
N ASP A 186 10.23 23.22 14.36
CA ASP A 186 9.93 21.83 14.76
C ASP A 186 11.21 21.10 15.13
N SER A 187 11.77 21.46 16.29
CA SER A 187 13.10 21.02 16.74
C SER A 187 13.25 19.51 16.91
N ASP A 188 14.50 19.04 16.85
CA ASP A 188 14.90 17.63 16.94
C ASP A 188 14.24 16.73 15.88
N LYS A 189 14.04 17.28 14.68
CA LYS A 189 13.41 16.57 13.57
C LYS A 189 14.35 15.51 13.00
N GLU A 190 13.90 14.26 12.91
CA GLU A 190 14.61 13.25 12.13
C GLU A 190 14.47 13.53 10.62
N VAL A 191 15.59 13.56 9.91
CA VAL A 191 15.68 13.88 8.49
C VAL A 191 16.58 12.89 7.75
N ALA A 192 16.31 12.73 6.46
CA ALA A 192 17.18 11.98 5.54
C ALA A 192 18.13 12.95 4.82
N LEU A 193 19.43 12.69 4.93
CA LEU A 193 20.48 13.45 4.25
C LEU A 193 20.92 12.68 3.00
N LYS A 194 20.57 13.19 1.82
CA LYS A 194 20.99 12.62 0.54
C LYS A 194 22.27 13.29 0.08
N CYS A 195 23.39 12.60 0.25
CA CYS A 195 24.73 13.06 -0.14
C CYS A 195 25.12 12.46 -1.48
N SER A 196 25.54 13.29 -2.44
CA SER A 196 26.11 12.83 -3.72
C SER A 196 27.62 13.03 -3.68
N HIS A 197 28.39 11.94 -3.62
CA HIS A 197 29.86 11.96 -3.58
C HIS A 197 30.44 12.16 -4.98
N ASN A 198 30.23 13.35 -5.53
CA ASN A 198 30.81 13.72 -6.80
C ASN A 198 31.50 15.08 -6.67
N SER A 199 32.83 15.05 -6.59
CA SER A 199 33.68 16.24 -6.49
C SER A 199 33.54 17.22 -7.67
N GLN A 200 32.76 16.86 -8.71
CA GLN A 200 32.49 17.68 -9.90
C GLN A 200 31.00 18.08 -10.04
N GLU A 201 30.13 17.81 -9.05
CA GLU A 201 28.72 18.20 -9.14
C GLU A 201 28.58 19.73 -9.19
N SER A 202 28.14 20.25 -10.34
CA SER A 202 27.88 21.69 -10.48
C SER A 202 26.69 22.12 -9.63
N ILE A 203 26.72 23.35 -9.13
CA ILE A 203 25.59 23.97 -8.41
C ILE A 203 24.30 23.90 -9.24
N ASP A 204 24.40 24.08 -10.56
CA ASP A 204 23.24 24.02 -11.45
C ASP A 204 22.64 22.60 -11.49
N SER A 205 23.48 21.55 -11.43
CA SER A 205 23.04 20.16 -11.32
C SER A 205 22.31 19.90 -9.99
N LEU A 206 22.88 20.38 -8.88
CA LEU A 206 22.27 20.29 -7.55
C LEU A 206 20.90 20.98 -7.53
N ILE A 207 20.82 22.21 -8.05
CA ILE A 207 19.57 22.98 -8.13
C ILE A 207 18.55 22.24 -8.99
N ASN A 208 18.95 21.66 -10.12
CA ASN A 208 18.05 20.87 -10.97
C ASN A 208 17.52 19.62 -10.25
N LYS A 209 18.33 18.94 -9.44
CA LYS A 209 17.86 17.84 -8.57
C LYS A 209 16.88 18.37 -7.51
N ALA A 210 17.22 19.46 -6.84
CA ALA A 210 16.38 20.10 -5.82
C ALA A 210 15.03 20.60 -6.39
N LYS A 211 15.00 21.02 -7.67
CA LYS A 211 13.79 21.44 -8.40
C LYS A 211 12.76 20.33 -8.55
N LYS A 212 13.20 19.05 -8.59
CA LYS A 212 12.30 17.89 -8.69
C LYS A 212 11.44 17.68 -7.45
N TYR A 213 11.85 18.24 -6.30
CA TYR A 213 11.10 18.09 -5.06
C TYR A 213 10.03 19.19 -4.96
N PRO A 214 8.77 18.82 -4.68
CA PRO A 214 7.69 19.77 -4.42
C PRO A 214 7.92 20.50 -3.10
N THR A 215 7.38 21.72 -3.01
CA THR A 215 7.43 22.58 -1.81
C THR A 215 6.03 22.85 -1.24
N LYS A 216 5.01 22.09 -1.70
CA LYS A 216 3.62 22.24 -1.25
C LYS A 216 3.36 21.33 -0.05
N HIS A 217 2.53 21.77 0.89
CA HIS A 217 2.12 20.99 2.06
C HIS A 217 1.52 19.61 1.75
N GLU A 218 0.87 19.47 0.58
CA GLU A 218 0.28 18.20 0.14
C GLU A 218 1.32 17.20 -0.38
N ALA A 219 2.61 17.57 -0.42
CA ALA A 219 3.67 16.70 -0.88
C ALA A 219 4.40 16.02 0.29
N PHE A 220 4.59 14.71 0.16
CA PHE A 220 5.05 13.87 1.27
C PHE A 220 6.55 13.59 1.28
N GLN A 221 7.23 13.86 0.16
CA GLN A 221 8.67 13.95 0.11
C GLN A 221 9.05 15.43 -0.02
N VAL A 222 9.19 16.09 1.13
CA VAL A 222 9.52 17.51 1.19
C VAL A 222 11.04 17.67 1.23
N LEU A 223 11.54 18.63 0.45
CA LEU A 223 12.88 19.16 0.59
C LEU A 223 12.87 20.30 1.61
N TYR A 224 13.39 20.02 2.81
CA TYR A 224 13.53 21.00 3.87
C TYR A 224 14.68 21.97 3.59
N GLY A 225 15.76 21.49 2.98
CA GLY A 225 16.91 22.36 2.78
C GLY A 225 18.07 21.75 2.01
N ILE A 226 19.08 22.59 1.85
CA ILE A 226 20.38 22.23 1.29
C ILE A 226 21.42 22.45 2.39
N SER A 227 22.38 21.53 2.47
CA SER A 227 23.55 21.65 3.33
C SER A 227 24.82 21.31 2.53
N GLN A 228 25.97 21.47 3.15
CA GLN A 228 27.25 21.08 2.60
C GLN A 228 28.13 20.50 3.70
N ASN A 229 28.74 19.35 3.44
CA ASN A 229 29.72 18.78 4.33
C ASN A 229 30.98 19.67 4.33
N PRO A 230 31.41 20.22 5.48
CA PRO A 230 32.57 21.11 5.53
C PRO A 230 33.89 20.40 5.25
N ASP A 231 33.97 19.08 5.48
CA ASP A 231 35.19 18.30 5.31
C ASP A 231 35.38 17.84 3.85
N THR A 232 34.29 17.42 3.19
CA THR A 232 34.36 16.91 1.81
C THR A 232 33.97 17.95 0.76
N GLY A 233 33.25 19.00 1.15
CA GLY A 233 32.64 19.97 0.24
C GLY A 233 31.40 19.43 -0.49
N ASP A 234 30.97 18.19 -0.23
CA ASP A 234 29.82 17.57 -0.88
C ASP A 234 28.52 18.28 -0.45
N TYR A 235 27.66 18.59 -1.42
CA TYR A 235 26.33 19.12 -1.14
C TYR A 235 25.36 18.00 -0.72
N ILE A 236 24.46 18.35 0.18
CA ILE A 236 23.51 17.45 0.83
C ILE A 236 22.10 18.02 0.63
N LEU A 237 21.19 17.19 0.14
CA LEU A 237 19.75 17.50 0.16
C LEU A 237 19.13 16.94 1.43
N VAL A 238 18.38 17.77 2.16
CA VAL A 238 17.74 17.42 3.43
C VAL A 238 16.26 17.18 3.19
N LEU A 239 15.82 15.93 3.36
CA LEU A 239 14.52 15.44 2.94
C LEU A 239 13.77 14.78 4.11
N THR A 240 12.44 14.65 4.00
CA THR A 240 11.64 13.80 4.93
C THR A 240 12.10 12.33 4.89
N TRP A 241 12.28 11.79 3.68
CA TRP A 241 12.85 10.47 3.43
C TRP A 241 13.43 10.44 2.00
N THR A 242 14.36 9.51 1.74
CA THR A 242 14.77 9.14 0.37
C THR A 242 15.25 7.69 0.39
N SER A 243 15.01 6.96 -0.70
CA SER A 243 15.58 5.63 -0.88
C SER A 243 17.05 5.67 -1.30
N GLY A 244 17.58 6.83 -1.70
CA GLY A 244 18.87 6.93 -2.39
C GLY A 244 18.85 6.41 -3.84
N ASN A 245 17.72 5.84 -4.29
CA ASN A 245 17.51 5.35 -5.63
C ASN A 245 16.47 6.21 -6.36
N GLU A 246 16.92 6.99 -7.34
CA GLU A 246 16.07 7.92 -8.07
C GLU A 246 14.87 7.23 -8.76
N LYS A 247 15.06 6.03 -9.31
CA LYS A 247 13.96 5.27 -9.94
C LYS A 247 12.87 4.89 -8.93
N ILE A 248 13.26 4.52 -7.71
CA ILE A 248 12.33 4.14 -6.64
C ILE A 248 11.63 5.39 -6.10
N ASP A 249 12.38 6.46 -5.83
CA ASP A 249 11.84 7.76 -5.40
C ASP A 249 10.80 8.27 -6.43
N ASP A 250 11.11 8.20 -7.72
CA ASP A 250 10.22 8.63 -8.79
C ASP A 250 8.99 7.72 -8.92
N PHE A 251 9.13 6.39 -8.79
CA PHE A 251 8.00 5.48 -8.75
C PHE A 251 7.04 5.78 -7.60
N ILE A 252 7.57 6.04 -6.40
CA ILE A 252 6.76 6.39 -5.23
C ILE A 252 6.00 7.69 -5.49
N LYS A 253 6.68 8.73 -6.01
CA LYS A 253 6.01 10.00 -6.38
C LYS A 253 4.91 9.80 -7.42
N GLU A 254 5.18 9.03 -8.48
CA GLU A 254 4.17 8.73 -9.51
C GLU A 254 2.93 8.06 -8.93
N ARG A 255 3.11 7.17 -7.94
CA ARG A 255 2.00 6.53 -7.23
C ARG A 255 1.25 7.54 -6.38
N GLN A 256 1.95 8.38 -5.63
CA GLN A 256 1.35 9.42 -4.79
C GLN A 256 0.47 10.40 -5.58
N LEU A 257 0.89 10.77 -6.81
CA LEU A 257 0.13 11.65 -7.69
C LEU A 257 -1.18 11.04 -8.24
N LYS A 258 -1.37 9.72 -8.13
CA LYS A 258 -2.51 8.97 -8.69
C LYS A 258 -3.49 8.45 -7.63
N ILE A 259 -3.33 8.87 -6.37
CA ILE A 259 -4.12 8.41 -5.22
C ILE A 259 -5.54 8.99 -5.23
N ASN A 260 -6.53 8.15 -4.94
CA ASN A 260 -7.91 8.56 -4.65
C ASN A 260 -8.15 8.73 -3.14
N ASP A 261 -9.28 9.31 -2.74
CA ASP A 261 -9.54 9.69 -1.33
C ASP A 261 -9.56 8.51 -0.34
N ASN A 262 -9.79 7.27 -0.80
CA ASN A 262 -9.77 6.05 0.03
C ASN A 262 -8.49 5.22 -0.10
N ASP A 263 -7.52 5.69 -0.88
CA ASP A 263 -6.27 4.98 -1.13
C ASP A 263 -5.25 5.25 -0.02
N ILE A 264 -4.43 4.25 0.26
CA ILE A 264 -3.26 4.38 1.13
C ILE A 264 -2.11 4.94 0.32
N MET A 265 -1.36 5.80 0.99
CA MET A 265 -0.23 6.45 0.39
C MET A 265 1.03 5.60 0.47
N LEU A 266 1.59 5.34 -0.72
CA LEU A 266 2.87 4.65 -0.83
C LEU A 266 4.01 5.57 -0.39
N GLU A 267 4.94 5.06 0.41
CA GLU A 267 6.15 5.81 0.81
C GLU A 267 7.39 4.92 0.93
N TRP A 268 8.56 5.55 1.03
CA TRP A 268 9.76 4.87 1.49
C TRP A 268 9.75 4.82 3.01
N ILE A 269 10.01 3.65 3.58
CA ILE A 269 9.98 3.43 5.01
C ILE A 269 11.39 3.06 5.48
N PRO A 270 12.07 3.91 6.26
CA PRO A 270 13.36 3.56 6.86
C PRO A 270 13.25 2.26 7.67
N TYR A 271 14.22 1.36 7.50
CA TYR A 271 14.15 0.01 8.09
C TYR A 271 14.11 0.02 9.63
N ASN A 272 14.72 1.02 10.25
CA ASN A 272 14.72 1.24 11.70
C ASN A 272 13.33 1.60 12.28
N ARG A 273 12.30 1.81 11.44
CA ARG A 273 10.90 2.00 11.88
C ARG A 273 10.16 0.71 12.16
N PHE A 274 10.79 -0.44 11.92
CA PHE A 274 10.21 -1.76 12.15
C PHE A 274 10.77 -2.40 13.41
N ASN A 275 9.87 -2.77 14.31
CA ASN A 275 10.17 -3.48 15.55
C ASN A 275 9.55 -4.88 15.54
N ASN A 276 10.02 -5.74 16.45
CA ASN A 276 9.48 -7.10 16.64
C ASN A 276 9.43 -7.93 15.33
N ILE A 277 10.46 -7.81 14.51
CA ILE A 277 10.55 -8.49 13.21
C ILE A 277 10.65 -10.01 13.46
N LYS A 278 9.69 -10.77 12.95
CA LYS A 278 9.61 -12.23 13.08
C LYS A 278 9.36 -12.87 11.72
N GLU A 279 10.18 -13.84 11.33
CA GLU A 279 9.98 -14.62 10.10
C GLU A 279 8.64 -15.38 10.18
N THR A 280 7.82 -15.26 9.13
CA THR A 280 6.54 -15.97 9.02
C THR A 280 6.59 -17.07 7.98
N CYS A 281 7.27 -16.83 6.85
CA CYS A 281 7.49 -17.85 5.85
C CYS A 281 8.69 -17.54 4.95
N LYS A 282 9.24 -18.58 4.33
CA LYS A 282 10.43 -18.51 3.48
C LYS A 282 10.35 -19.52 2.36
N ASN A 283 10.73 -19.11 1.15
CA ASN A 283 11.02 -20.00 0.03
C ASN A 283 12.37 -19.61 -0.63
N GLY A 284 12.69 -20.17 -1.79
CA GLY A 284 13.97 -19.95 -2.47
C GLY A 284 14.25 -18.50 -2.90
N LEU A 285 13.21 -17.66 -3.05
CA LEU A 285 13.34 -16.30 -3.60
C LEU A 285 12.86 -15.18 -2.67
N ILE A 286 12.02 -15.52 -1.69
CA ILE A 286 11.28 -14.58 -0.88
C ILE A 286 11.35 -15.03 0.58
N THR A 287 11.43 -14.07 1.49
CA THR A 287 11.12 -14.30 2.91
C THR A 287 10.15 -13.23 3.37
N VAL A 288 9.09 -13.66 4.04
CA VAL A 288 8.13 -12.75 4.65
C VAL A 288 8.36 -12.72 6.15
N TYR A 289 8.40 -11.51 6.68
CA TYR A 289 8.42 -11.27 8.11
C TYR A 289 7.15 -10.54 8.53
N SER A 290 6.68 -10.76 9.75
CA SER A 290 5.76 -9.87 10.43
C SER A 290 6.56 -8.86 11.24
N ALA A 291 6.16 -7.60 11.22
CA ALA A 291 6.79 -6.55 12.01
C ALA A 291 5.76 -5.53 12.49
N LYS A 292 6.09 -4.83 13.57
CA LYS A 292 5.36 -3.66 14.04
C LYS A 292 5.98 -2.41 13.43
N TRP A 293 5.22 -1.66 12.66
CA TRP A 293 5.64 -0.38 12.09
C TRP A 293 5.22 0.78 13.00
N GLU A 294 6.19 1.52 13.54
CA GLU A 294 5.95 2.60 14.51
C GLU A 294 5.06 3.71 13.94
N ASP A 295 5.45 4.29 12.79
CA ASP A 295 4.72 5.40 12.19
C ASP A 295 3.34 4.96 11.67
N GLY A 296 3.29 3.78 11.05
CA GLY A 296 2.08 3.24 10.44
C GLY A 296 1.71 3.89 9.10
N PRO A 297 0.78 3.29 8.34
CA PRO A 297 0.40 3.78 7.02
C PRO A 297 -0.29 5.14 7.12
N LEU A 298 -0.02 5.99 6.14
CA LEU A 298 -0.67 7.28 6.01
C LEU A 298 -1.93 7.16 5.16
N LYS A 299 -3.05 7.62 5.71
CA LYS A 299 -4.33 7.69 5.00
C LYS A 299 -4.78 9.14 4.88
N LYS A 300 -5.27 9.50 3.69
CA LYS A 300 -5.98 10.75 3.46
C LYS A 300 -7.41 10.60 3.98
N ILE A 301 -7.85 11.52 4.82
CA ILE A 301 -9.22 11.60 5.31
C ILE A 301 -9.78 12.93 4.89
N ASP A 302 -10.78 12.89 4.03
CA ASP A 302 -11.54 14.06 3.65
C ASP A 302 -12.72 14.22 4.62
N THR A 303 -12.69 15.30 5.39
CA THR A 303 -13.81 15.76 6.23
C THR A 303 -14.48 16.96 5.57
N TRP A 304 -15.72 17.27 5.94
CA TRP A 304 -16.53 18.35 5.34
C TRP A 304 -15.81 19.71 5.27
N ASP A 305 -14.91 20.00 6.21
CA ASP A 305 -14.19 21.28 6.26
C ASP A 305 -12.67 21.18 6.00
N LYS A 306 -12.07 19.97 6.03
CA LYS A 306 -10.60 19.80 5.96
C LYS A 306 -10.19 18.47 5.35
N ARG A 307 -9.10 18.51 4.58
CA ARG A 307 -8.30 17.32 4.24
C ARG A 307 -7.27 17.11 5.36
N LEU A 308 -7.32 15.96 6.02
CA LEU A 308 -6.39 15.57 7.08
C LEU A 308 -5.63 14.33 6.66
N HIS A 309 -4.35 14.28 7.02
CA HIS A 309 -3.54 13.07 6.90
C HIS A 309 -3.44 12.43 8.28
N VAL A 310 -3.83 11.16 8.39
CA VAL A 310 -3.81 10.42 9.65
C VAL A 310 -2.92 9.19 9.49
N ARG A 311 -2.04 8.98 10.47
CA ARG A 311 -1.18 7.82 10.61
C ARG A 311 -1.90 6.77 11.45
N ASP A 312 -1.92 5.52 10.98
CA ASP A 312 -2.36 4.38 11.79
C ASP A 312 -1.14 3.73 12.49
N SER A 313 -0.59 4.45 13.47
CA SER A 313 0.66 4.09 14.14
C SER A 313 0.63 2.72 14.80
N ASN A 314 1.80 2.10 14.95
CA ASN A 314 1.96 0.78 15.55
C ASN A 314 1.28 -0.37 14.79
N LYS A 315 0.97 -0.18 13.49
CA LYS A 315 0.37 -1.20 12.62
C LYS A 315 1.26 -2.44 12.51
N ILE A 316 0.67 -3.63 12.60
CA ILE A 316 1.35 -4.86 12.20
C ILE A 316 1.33 -4.96 10.67
N VAL A 317 2.51 -5.14 10.09
CA VAL A 317 2.73 -5.22 8.63
C VAL A 317 3.47 -6.50 8.27
N ALA A 318 3.38 -6.86 7.01
CA ALA A 318 4.19 -7.90 6.42
C ALA A 318 5.34 -7.29 5.60
N LEU A 319 6.56 -7.76 5.84
CA LEU A 319 7.77 -7.36 5.14
C LEU A 319 8.15 -8.46 4.16
N LYS A 320 7.80 -8.30 2.88
CA LYS A 320 8.14 -9.23 1.80
C LYS A 320 9.53 -8.88 1.26
N CYS A 321 10.56 -9.56 1.77
CA CYS A 321 11.95 -9.41 1.34
C CYS A 321 12.19 -10.19 0.04
N LEU A 322 12.73 -9.51 -0.98
CA LEU A 322 12.94 -10.09 -2.31
C LEU A 322 14.44 -10.26 -2.56
N TYR A 323 14.96 -11.49 -2.58
CA TYR A 323 16.41 -11.74 -2.70
C TYR A 323 16.98 -11.38 -4.09
N LYS A 324 16.17 -11.45 -5.15
CA LYS A 324 16.56 -11.02 -6.51
C LYS A 324 16.45 -9.50 -6.75
N SER A 325 15.95 -8.73 -5.77
CA SER A 325 15.75 -7.28 -5.94
C SER A 325 17.04 -6.47 -5.95
N GLN A 326 18.14 -7.03 -5.46
CA GLN A 326 19.47 -6.41 -5.55
C GLN A 326 19.94 -6.25 -7.01
N GLU A 327 19.45 -7.09 -7.93
CA GLU A 327 19.92 -7.10 -9.32
C GLU A 327 19.25 -6.00 -10.18
N SER A 328 18.07 -5.49 -9.78
CA SER A 328 17.40 -4.39 -10.52
C SER A 328 16.27 -3.71 -9.74
N SER A 329 16.34 -2.38 -9.64
CA SER A 329 15.22 -1.54 -9.21
C SER A 329 13.97 -1.71 -10.08
N ASP A 330 14.14 -2.08 -11.35
CA ASP A 330 13.03 -2.24 -12.29
C ASP A 330 12.21 -3.49 -11.96
N TYR A 331 12.85 -4.57 -11.50
CA TYR A 331 12.16 -5.76 -11.01
C TYR A 331 11.30 -5.43 -9.77
N LEU A 332 11.88 -4.73 -8.79
CA LEU A 332 11.16 -4.28 -7.60
C LEU A 332 9.94 -3.41 -7.96
N ILE A 333 10.12 -2.44 -8.86
CA ILE A 333 9.04 -1.55 -9.31
C ILE A 333 7.94 -2.34 -10.03
N ASN A 334 8.31 -3.28 -10.89
CA ASN A 334 7.34 -4.12 -11.60
C ASN A 334 6.56 -5.03 -10.64
N GLU A 335 7.22 -5.55 -9.61
CA GLU A 335 6.56 -6.30 -8.54
C GLU A 335 5.63 -5.37 -7.74
N ALA A 336 6.10 -4.20 -7.31
CA ALA A 336 5.31 -3.22 -6.56
C ALA A 336 4.07 -2.71 -7.32
N LYS A 337 4.13 -2.60 -8.66
CA LYS A 337 3.01 -2.19 -9.52
C LYS A 337 1.81 -3.14 -9.47
N LYS A 338 2.02 -4.42 -9.10
CA LYS A 338 0.95 -5.42 -9.01
C LYS A 338 -0.06 -5.11 -7.91
N TYR A 339 0.35 -4.40 -6.86
CA TYR A 339 -0.46 -4.18 -5.67
C TYR A 339 -1.35 -2.94 -5.78
N SER A 340 -2.56 -3.06 -5.22
CA SER A 340 -3.50 -1.97 -5.12
C SER A 340 -3.06 -0.94 -4.08
N ALA A 341 -3.47 0.32 -4.26
CA ALA A 341 -3.43 1.34 -3.23
C ALA A 341 -4.76 1.44 -2.45
N ASN A 342 -5.82 0.77 -2.91
CA ASN A 342 -7.13 0.84 -2.28
C ASN A 342 -7.12 0.17 -0.91
N SER A 343 -7.52 0.91 0.13
CA SER A 343 -7.59 0.41 1.51
C SER A 343 -8.51 -0.81 1.70
N GLU A 344 -9.40 -1.10 0.74
CA GLU A 344 -10.26 -2.28 0.77
C GLU A 344 -9.65 -3.54 0.15
N ALA A 345 -8.52 -3.45 -0.54
CA ALA A 345 -7.89 -4.57 -1.24
C ALA A 345 -7.38 -5.66 -0.28
N PHE A 346 -7.39 -6.92 -0.73
CA PHE A 346 -6.85 -8.04 0.05
C PHE A 346 -5.34 -7.88 0.30
N GLN A 347 -4.57 -7.65 -0.78
CA GLN A 347 -3.15 -7.30 -0.70
C GLN A 347 -2.98 -5.80 -1.00
N LEU A 348 -2.45 -5.08 -0.02
CA LEU A 348 -2.25 -3.65 -0.05
C LEU A 348 -0.79 -3.33 0.20
N LEU A 349 -0.21 -2.48 -0.64
CA LEU A 349 1.18 -2.05 -0.51
C LEU A 349 1.23 -0.69 0.19
N TYR A 350 1.84 -0.65 1.38
CA TYR A 350 2.05 0.56 2.16
C TYR A 350 3.33 1.29 1.79
N GLY A 351 4.37 0.56 1.42
CA GLY A 351 5.65 1.19 1.11
C GLY A 351 6.71 0.25 0.61
N ILE A 352 7.88 0.83 0.39
CA ILE A 352 9.11 0.13 0.06
C ILE A 352 10.12 0.44 1.16
N SER A 353 10.90 -0.55 1.55
CA SER A 353 12.03 -0.39 2.45
C SER A 353 13.25 -1.13 1.89
N GLN A 354 14.39 -1.00 2.55
CA GLN A 354 15.60 -1.76 2.25
C GLN A 354 16.26 -2.15 3.56
N ASN A 355 16.59 -3.42 3.69
CA ASN A 355 17.37 -3.88 4.84
C ASN A 355 18.81 -3.33 4.69
N PRO A 356 19.32 -2.54 5.66
CA PRO A 356 20.62 -1.87 5.54
C PRO A 356 21.80 -2.84 5.58
N ASP A 357 21.65 -3.99 6.25
CA ASP A 357 22.73 -4.98 6.40
C ASP A 357 22.94 -5.82 5.14
N THR A 358 21.85 -6.17 4.48
CA THR A 358 21.86 -7.03 3.29
C THR A 358 21.71 -6.24 2.00
N GLY A 359 21.19 -5.01 2.03
CA GLY A 359 20.84 -4.23 0.84
C GLY A 359 19.61 -4.75 0.08
N ASN A 360 18.92 -5.79 0.57
CA ASN A 360 17.71 -6.33 -0.07
C ASN A 360 16.54 -5.36 0.09
N TYR A 361 15.82 -5.11 -1.01
CA TYR A 361 14.57 -4.36 -0.94
C TYR A 361 13.43 -5.20 -0.37
N ILE A 362 12.51 -4.49 0.28
CA ILE A 362 11.38 -5.03 1.02
C ILE A 362 10.12 -4.33 0.54
N LEU A 363 9.11 -5.10 0.19
CA LEU A 363 7.75 -4.58 0.00
C LEU A 363 7.00 -4.65 1.33
N VAL A 364 6.50 -3.51 1.78
CA VAL A 364 5.80 -3.38 3.07
C VAL A 364 4.30 -3.44 2.80
N GLN A 365 3.66 -4.49 3.28
CA GLN A 365 2.27 -4.84 2.94
C GLN A 365 1.39 -4.92 4.18
N ASN A 366 0.07 -4.90 3.97
CA ASN A 366 -0.87 -5.25 5.03
C ASN A 366 -0.66 -6.69 5.52
N ASN A 367 -1.03 -6.95 6.77
CA ASN A 367 -0.79 -8.24 7.41
C ASN A 367 -1.66 -9.39 6.83
N SER A 368 -2.54 -9.11 5.86
CA SER A 368 -3.42 -10.11 5.22
C SER A 368 -2.65 -11.28 4.61
N ILE A 369 -1.43 -11.07 4.12
CA ILE A 369 -0.57 -12.13 3.58
C ILE A 369 -0.21 -13.18 4.64
N ASN A 370 -0.17 -12.80 5.92
CA ASN A 370 0.10 -13.72 7.03
C ASN A 370 -1.16 -14.47 7.51
N LEU A 371 -2.34 -14.17 6.94
CA LEU A 371 -3.59 -14.88 7.27
C LEU A 371 -3.81 -16.13 6.42
N VAL A 372 -3.04 -16.30 5.35
CA VAL A 372 -3.20 -17.38 4.37
C VAL A 372 -1.90 -18.09 4.08
N ASN A 373 -2.02 -19.38 3.75
CA ASN A 373 -0.90 -20.16 3.26
C ASN A 373 -0.78 -19.94 1.76
N TRP A 374 0.29 -19.31 1.28
CA TRP A 374 0.49 -19.08 -0.16
C TRP A 374 1.81 -19.64 -0.67
N ILE A 375 2.67 -20.15 0.23
CA ILE A 375 3.89 -20.88 -0.13
C ILE A 375 3.57 -22.37 -0.19
N SER A 376 3.62 -22.91 -1.40
CA SER A 376 3.46 -24.33 -1.73
C SER A 376 4.79 -25.08 -1.78
N GLY A 377 5.91 -24.35 -1.84
CA GLY A 377 7.23 -24.91 -2.18
C GLY A 377 7.49 -24.98 -3.69
N ASN A 378 6.55 -24.50 -4.51
CA ASN A 378 6.70 -24.39 -5.96
C ASN A 378 6.43 -22.95 -6.42
N GLU A 379 7.46 -22.29 -6.95
CA GLU A 379 7.41 -20.87 -7.35
C GLU A 379 6.28 -20.55 -8.34
N ILE A 380 5.97 -21.48 -9.26
CA ILE A 380 4.92 -21.27 -10.27
C ILE A 380 3.53 -21.25 -9.61
N PHE A 381 3.30 -22.11 -8.62
CA PHE A 381 2.05 -22.09 -7.86
C PHE A 381 1.97 -20.90 -6.91
N ASP A 382 3.08 -20.55 -6.25
CA ASP A 382 3.13 -19.39 -5.34
C ASP A 382 2.77 -18.11 -6.11
N ASP A 383 3.36 -17.91 -7.30
CA ASP A 383 3.05 -16.80 -8.20
C ASP A 383 1.59 -16.82 -8.66
N PHE A 384 1.05 -18.00 -9.01
CA PHE A 384 -0.35 -18.15 -9.43
C PHE A 384 -1.34 -17.86 -8.29
N ILE A 385 -1.07 -18.34 -7.07
CA ILE A 385 -1.88 -18.04 -5.88
C ILE A 385 -1.88 -16.54 -5.64
N GLN A 386 -0.73 -15.89 -5.74
CA GLN A 386 -0.63 -14.44 -5.62
C GLN A 386 -1.42 -13.72 -6.73
N GLU A 387 -1.34 -14.17 -7.99
CA GLU A 387 -2.14 -13.65 -9.11
C GLU A 387 -3.65 -13.72 -8.81
N MET A 388 -4.11 -14.83 -8.21
CA MET A 388 -5.51 -15.02 -7.83
C MET A 388 -5.92 -14.14 -6.65
N GLN A 389 -5.05 -13.95 -5.67
CA GLN A 389 -5.29 -13.10 -4.51
C GLN A 389 -5.36 -11.60 -4.87
N LEU A 390 -4.56 -11.15 -5.83
CA LEU A 390 -4.58 -9.78 -6.33
C LEU A 390 -5.88 -9.42 -7.09
N LYS A 391 -6.61 -10.43 -7.59
CA LYS A 391 -7.90 -10.25 -8.28
C LYS A 391 -9.10 -10.11 -7.33
N ILE A 392 -8.91 -10.34 -6.04
CA ILE A 392 -9.97 -10.23 -5.01
C ILE A 392 -10.40 -8.76 -4.93
N ASN A 393 -11.61 -8.47 -5.39
CA ASN A 393 -12.15 -7.11 -5.42
C ASN A 393 -13.54 -6.99 -4.76
N ASN A 394 -14.18 -8.10 -4.40
CA ASN A 394 -15.47 -8.09 -3.72
C ASN A 394 -15.33 -8.58 -2.27
N ARG A 395 -16.06 -7.93 -1.35
CA ARG A 395 -16.16 -8.37 0.05
C ARG A 395 -16.75 -9.78 0.19
N ASN A 396 -17.41 -10.27 -0.86
CA ASN A 396 -17.99 -11.61 -0.90
C ASN A 396 -17.06 -12.72 -1.41
N ASP A 397 -15.88 -12.38 -1.95
CA ASP A 397 -14.95 -13.38 -2.48
C ASP A 397 -14.20 -14.11 -1.37
N PHE A 398 -13.96 -15.41 -1.57
CA PHE A 398 -13.10 -16.21 -0.71
C PHE A 398 -11.64 -16.08 -1.15
N VAL A 399 -10.72 -16.07 -0.20
CA VAL A 399 -9.30 -15.96 -0.51
C VAL A 399 -8.78 -17.29 -1.02
N PHE A 400 -8.23 -17.28 -2.24
CA PHE A 400 -7.57 -18.43 -2.83
C PHE A 400 -6.21 -18.69 -2.17
N GLU A 401 -5.94 -19.92 -1.73
CA GLU A 401 -4.70 -20.23 -1.00
C GLU A 401 -4.17 -21.65 -1.27
N TRP A 402 -2.94 -21.92 -0.85
CA TRP A 402 -2.40 -23.27 -0.74
C TRP A 402 -2.94 -23.93 0.53
N ILE A 403 -3.55 -25.10 0.40
CA ILE A 403 -4.12 -25.80 1.54
C ILE A 403 -3.27 -27.04 1.83
N PRO A 404 -2.60 -27.15 2.98
CA PRO A 404 -1.90 -28.37 3.35
C PRO A 404 -2.87 -29.57 3.41
N TYR A 405 -2.46 -30.73 2.88
CA TYR A 405 -3.35 -31.89 2.77
C TYR A 405 -3.83 -32.43 4.13
N ASP A 406 -3.02 -32.22 5.19
CA ASP A 406 -3.37 -32.59 6.57
C ASP A 406 -4.55 -31.81 7.18
N GLN A 407 -5.02 -30.76 6.49
CA GLN A 407 -6.17 -29.96 6.88
C GLN A 407 -7.50 -30.64 6.57
N PHE A 408 -7.50 -31.74 5.79
CA PHE A 408 -8.70 -32.47 5.43
C PHE A 408 -8.92 -33.69 6.31
N ASN A 409 -10.15 -33.81 6.82
CA ASN A 409 -10.65 -34.96 7.54
C ASN A 409 -11.79 -35.62 6.77
N GLU A 410 -12.13 -36.86 7.14
CA GLU A 410 -13.30 -37.57 6.62
C GLU A 410 -13.38 -37.62 5.09
N ILE A 411 -12.22 -37.80 4.44
CA ILE A 411 -12.12 -37.84 2.98
C ILE A 411 -12.86 -39.09 2.45
N LYS A 412 -13.89 -38.88 1.64
CA LYS A 412 -14.74 -39.92 1.06
C LYS A 412 -14.78 -39.76 -0.45
N GLU A 413 -14.44 -40.81 -1.19
CA GLU A 413 -14.57 -40.83 -2.64
C GLU A 413 -16.05 -40.82 -3.05
N THR A 414 -16.42 -39.96 -3.99
CA THR A 414 -17.79 -39.84 -4.50
C THR A 414 -17.93 -40.22 -5.97
N GLY A 415 -16.82 -40.25 -6.72
CA GLY A 415 -16.80 -40.74 -8.08
C GLY A 415 -15.45 -40.59 -8.75
N THR A 416 -15.16 -41.50 -9.69
CA THR A 416 -13.94 -41.51 -10.49
C THR A 416 -14.25 -41.79 -11.95
N ASN A 417 -13.47 -41.22 -12.88
CA ASN A 417 -13.53 -41.52 -14.31
C ASN A 417 -12.18 -41.94 -14.91
N GLY A 418 -11.23 -42.36 -14.06
CA GLY A 418 -9.90 -42.86 -14.46
C GLY A 418 -8.82 -41.79 -14.57
N LEU A 419 -9.16 -40.54 -14.91
CA LEU A 419 -8.23 -39.38 -14.93
C LEU A 419 -8.47 -38.42 -13.77
N ILE A 420 -9.70 -38.40 -13.26
CA ILE A 420 -10.14 -37.48 -12.21
C ILE A 420 -10.89 -38.28 -11.16
N THR A 421 -10.59 -38.02 -9.89
CA THR A 421 -11.36 -38.54 -8.76
C THR A 421 -11.88 -37.39 -7.92
N ILE A 422 -13.15 -37.46 -7.56
CA ILE A 422 -13.83 -36.48 -6.72
C ILE A 422 -13.96 -37.07 -5.32
N TYR A 423 -13.53 -36.30 -4.32
CA TYR A 423 -13.75 -36.62 -2.92
C TYR A 423 -14.60 -35.55 -2.24
N LEU A 424 -15.33 -35.92 -1.20
CA LEU A 424 -15.86 -35.01 -0.18
C LEU A 424 -14.95 -35.07 1.04
N ALA A 425 -14.69 -33.92 1.66
CA ALA A 425 -13.87 -33.84 2.87
C ALA A 425 -14.31 -32.69 3.78
N ILE A 426 -13.94 -32.77 5.05
CA ILE A 426 -14.09 -31.67 6.01
C ILE A 426 -12.76 -30.92 6.08
N TRP A 427 -12.76 -29.64 5.70
CA TRP A 427 -11.63 -28.76 5.88
C TRP A 427 -11.63 -28.14 7.29
N LYS A 428 -10.68 -28.57 8.13
CA LYS A 428 -10.56 -28.17 9.54
C LYS A 428 -10.50 -26.66 9.74
N VAL A 429 -9.52 -25.98 9.12
CA VAL A 429 -9.33 -24.53 9.24
C VAL A 429 -10.36 -23.75 8.44
N GLY A 430 -10.75 -24.24 7.26
CA GLY A 430 -11.81 -23.67 6.44
C GLY A 430 -11.42 -22.42 5.64
N PRO A 431 -12.27 -21.98 4.69
CA PRO A 431 -11.98 -20.88 3.80
C PRO A 431 -11.94 -19.53 4.53
N LEU A 432 -11.11 -18.62 4.03
CA LEU A 432 -10.98 -17.26 4.54
C LEU A 432 -11.83 -16.28 3.72
N LYS A 433 -12.56 -15.39 4.38
CA LYS A 433 -13.39 -14.34 3.74
C LYS A 433 -13.33 -13.04 4.51
N LYS A 434 -13.48 -11.91 3.82
CA LYS A 434 -13.62 -10.59 4.45
C LYS A 434 -14.95 -10.48 5.20
N ASN A 435 -14.93 -9.93 6.41
CA ASN A 435 -16.14 -9.65 7.19
C ASN A 435 -16.83 -8.39 6.64
N SER A 436 -18.12 -8.49 6.35
CA SER A 436 -18.92 -7.40 5.77
C SER A 436 -19.16 -6.22 6.74
N TRP A 437 -19.05 -6.43 8.06
CA TRP A 437 -19.52 -5.48 9.09
C TRP A 437 -18.42 -4.80 9.91
N SER A 438 -17.20 -5.34 9.91
CA SER A 438 -16.04 -4.72 10.59
C SER A 438 -14.92 -4.53 9.56
N GLY A 439 -14.57 -3.28 9.26
CA GLY A 439 -13.46 -2.97 8.37
C GLY A 439 -12.17 -3.70 8.76
N GLU A 440 -11.42 -4.16 7.75
CA GLU A 440 -10.14 -4.89 7.81
C GLU A 440 -10.12 -6.33 8.37
N ASN A 441 -11.21 -6.86 8.96
CA ASN A 441 -11.17 -8.20 9.55
C ASN A 441 -11.58 -9.31 8.57
N TYR A 442 -10.81 -10.40 8.55
CA TYR A 442 -11.11 -11.64 7.84
C TYR A 442 -11.53 -12.74 8.82
N THR A 443 -12.45 -13.60 8.40
CA THR A 443 -12.98 -14.71 9.20
C THR A 443 -12.76 -16.04 8.48
N ARG A 444 -12.32 -17.04 9.25
CA ARG A 444 -12.20 -18.44 8.81
C ARG A 444 -13.52 -19.18 9.06
N TYR A 445 -14.01 -19.93 8.08
CA TYR A 445 -15.19 -20.79 8.25
C TYR A 445 -14.76 -22.24 8.51
N SER A 446 -14.31 -22.52 9.72
CA SER A 446 -13.79 -23.84 10.12
C SER A 446 -14.76 -24.99 9.91
N ASN A 447 -14.23 -26.21 9.76
CA ASN A 447 -14.98 -27.45 9.56
C ASN A 447 -15.95 -27.39 8.37
N LYS A 448 -15.52 -26.73 7.30
CA LYS A 448 -16.33 -26.60 6.09
C LYS A 448 -16.23 -27.88 5.27
N GLU A 449 -17.38 -28.46 4.92
CA GLU A 449 -17.43 -29.52 3.92
C GLU A 449 -17.06 -28.96 2.53
N VAL A 450 -16.16 -29.65 1.84
CA VAL A 450 -15.60 -29.25 0.55
C VAL A 450 -15.52 -30.44 -0.40
N SER A 451 -15.69 -30.15 -1.69
CA SER A 451 -15.42 -31.10 -2.77
C SER A 451 -13.98 -30.93 -3.27
N LEU A 452 -13.26 -32.05 -3.34
CA LEU A 452 -11.87 -32.17 -3.77
C LEU A 452 -11.84 -32.79 -5.17
N LYS A 453 -11.34 -32.07 -6.18
CA LYS A 453 -11.10 -32.65 -7.51
C LYS A 453 -9.62 -33.03 -7.62
N CYS A 454 -9.33 -34.32 -7.50
CA CYS A 454 -7.99 -34.89 -7.67
C CYS A 454 -7.73 -35.22 -9.13
N LEU A 455 -6.62 -34.73 -9.68
CA LEU A 455 -6.20 -34.99 -11.05
C LEU A 455 -5.10 -36.06 -11.02
N HIS A 456 -5.39 -37.26 -11.51
CA HIS A 456 -4.45 -38.38 -11.51
C HIS A 456 -3.51 -38.33 -12.71
N ASN A 457 -2.29 -38.86 -12.53
CA ASN A 457 -1.26 -38.95 -13.57
C ASN A 457 -0.65 -37.58 -13.95
N SER A 458 -0.20 -36.80 -12.95
CA SER A 458 0.39 -35.46 -13.12
C SER A 458 1.80 -35.44 -13.75
N GLN A 459 2.04 -36.25 -14.79
CA GLN A 459 3.02 -35.90 -15.83
C GLN A 459 2.58 -34.69 -16.66
N GLU A 460 1.37 -34.16 -16.41
CA GLU A 460 0.96 -32.85 -16.89
C GLU A 460 1.77 -31.72 -16.24
N SER A 461 2.30 -30.80 -17.05
CA SER A 461 2.98 -29.60 -16.56
C SER A 461 2.08 -28.82 -15.60
N ILE A 462 2.65 -28.18 -14.57
CA ILE A 462 1.96 -27.26 -13.63
C ILE A 462 1.07 -26.24 -14.37
N ASN A 463 1.50 -25.81 -15.55
CA ASN A 463 0.74 -24.93 -16.43
C ASN A 463 -0.61 -25.51 -16.90
N SER A 464 -0.72 -26.83 -17.07
CA SER A 464 -1.99 -27.51 -17.40
C SER A 464 -3.01 -27.33 -16.28
N ILE A 465 -2.58 -27.53 -15.03
CA ILE A 465 -3.42 -27.37 -13.84
C ILE A 465 -3.85 -25.90 -13.71
N ILE A 466 -2.92 -24.96 -13.87
CA ILE A 466 -3.23 -23.53 -13.87
C ILE A 466 -4.24 -23.18 -14.97
N ASN A 467 -4.07 -23.70 -16.18
CA ASN A 467 -4.99 -23.46 -17.28
C ASN A 467 -6.38 -24.05 -17.00
N GLU A 468 -6.47 -25.21 -16.35
CA GLU A 468 -7.72 -25.79 -15.89
C GLU A 468 -8.41 -24.88 -14.87
N ILE A 469 -7.67 -24.34 -13.88
CA ILE A 469 -8.21 -23.40 -12.89
C ILE A 469 -8.68 -22.10 -13.55
N LYS A 470 -7.96 -21.60 -14.57
CA LYS A 470 -8.31 -20.38 -15.31
C LYS A 470 -9.61 -20.50 -16.12
N LYS A 471 -10.14 -21.71 -16.36
CA LYS A 471 -11.44 -21.91 -17.02
C LYS A 471 -12.63 -21.52 -16.14
N TYR A 472 -12.46 -21.44 -14.82
CA TYR A 472 -13.56 -21.16 -13.90
C TYR A 472 -13.82 -19.66 -13.77
N PRO A 473 -15.10 -19.24 -13.60
CA PRO A 473 -15.43 -17.83 -13.41
C PRO A 473 -14.74 -17.26 -12.17
N THR A 474 -14.13 -16.09 -12.31
CA THR A 474 -13.45 -15.38 -11.21
C THR A 474 -14.42 -14.58 -10.32
N LYS A 475 -15.65 -14.32 -10.78
CA LYS A 475 -16.66 -13.54 -10.05
C LYS A 475 -17.32 -14.40 -8.97
N HIS A 476 -17.24 -13.98 -7.69
CA HIS A 476 -17.67 -14.75 -6.51
C HIS A 476 -16.78 -15.95 -6.17
N GLN A 477 -15.50 -15.90 -6.59
CA GLN A 477 -14.42 -16.86 -6.37
C GLN A 477 -14.86 -18.19 -5.76
N VAL A 478 -15.28 -19.09 -6.64
CA VAL A 478 -15.85 -20.40 -6.27
C VAL A 478 -14.77 -21.36 -5.80
N LEU A 479 -13.53 -21.22 -6.26
CA LEU A 479 -12.42 -22.07 -5.80
C LEU A 479 -11.76 -21.50 -4.54
N TYR A 480 -11.49 -22.38 -3.57
CA TYR A 480 -10.80 -22.00 -2.33
C TYR A 480 -9.29 -22.13 -2.41
N GLY A 481 -8.76 -23.01 -3.27
CA GLY A 481 -7.33 -23.25 -3.26
C GLY A 481 -6.87 -24.46 -4.03
N ILE A 482 -5.60 -24.80 -3.82
CA ILE A 482 -4.91 -25.97 -4.37
C ILE A 482 -4.23 -26.72 -3.21
N SER A 483 -4.20 -28.04 -3.31
CA SER A 483 -3.38 -28.91 -2.46
C SER A 483 -2.60 -29.90 -3.31
N GLN A 484 -1.65 -30.58 -2.68
CA GLN A 484 -1.00 -31.75 -3.24
C GLN A 484 -1.15 -32.94 -2.28
N ASN A 485 -1.52 -34.09 -2.82
CA ASN A 485 -1.52 -35.35 -2.07
C ASN A 485 -0.07 -35.75 -1.76
N PRO A 486 0.32 -35.89 -0.48
CA PRO A 486 1.70 -36.19 -0.12
C PRO A 486 2.14 -37.62 -0.49
N VAL A 487 1.20 -38.53 -0.74
CA VAL A 487 1.48 -39.93 -1.08
C VAL A 487 1.58 -40.11 -2.59
N THR A 488 0.61 -39.60 -3.35
CA THR A 488 0.57 -39.80 -4.80
C THR A 488 1.28 -38.70 -5.57
N GLY A 489 1.50 -37.53 -4.96
CA GLY A 489 2.00 -36.33 -5.64
C GLY A 489 0.95 -35.61 -6.50
N ASP A 490 -0.27 -36.16 -6.59
CA ASP A 490 -1.36 -35.60 -7.39
C ASP A 490 -1.84 -34.26 -6.83
N TYR A 491 -2.19 -33.33 -7.72
CA TYR A 491 -2.74 -32.04 -7.35
C TYR A 491 -4.26 -32.09 -7.20
N ILE A 492 -4.76 -31.34 -6.22
CA ILE A 492 -6.16 -31.33 -5.80
C ILE A 492 -6.67 -29.90 -5.84
N LEU A 493 -7.78 -29.69 -6.56
CA LEU A 493 -8.48 -28.40 -6.65
C LEU A 493 -9.68 -28.37 -5.69
N HIS A 494 -9.89 -27.23 -5.05
CA HIS A 494 -10.92 -27.08 -4.01
C HIS A 494 -12.10 -26.21 -4.42
N ASN A 495 -13.29 -26.76 -4.18
CA ASN A 495 -14.64 -26.19 -4.30
C ASN A 495 -15.19 -26.07 -5.73
N PHE A 496 -16.07 -27.02 -6.05
CA PHE A 496 -17.05 -26.97 -7.11
C PHE A 496 -18.30 -26.28 -6.55
N GLY A 497 -18.62 -25.09 -7.06
CA GLY A 497 -19.79 -24.35 -6.62
C GLY A 497 -21.07 -25.12 -6.87
N ASP A 498 -21.93 -25.17 -5.85
CA ASP A 498 -23.39 -25.37 -5.87
C ASP A 498 -24.00 -26.53 -6.69
N ILE A 499 -23.20 -27.35 -7.37
CA ILE A 499 -23.67 -28.57 -8.03
C ILE A 499 -23.66 -29.67 -6.97
N VAL A 500 -24.81 -29.86 -6.32
CA VAL A 500 -25.11 -31.12 -5.66
C VAL A 500 -25.24 -32.16 -6.76
N LEU A 501 -24.14 -32.84 -7.09
CA LEU A 501 -24.16 -34.05 -7.90
C LEU A 501 -24.83 -35.14 -7.08
N GLU A 502 -26.16 -35.19 -7.14
CA GLU A 502 -26.93 -36.25 -6.54
C GLU A 502 -27.14 -37.37 -7.55
N TRP A 503 -26.71 -38.58 -7.17
CA TRP A 503 -27.10 -39.78 -7.90
C TRP A 503 -28.55 -40.12 -7.59
N ILE A 504 -29.39 -40.17 -8.63
CA ILE A 504 -30.82 -40.49 -8.49
C ILE A 504 -31.06 -41.86 -9.13
N PRO A 505 -31.38 -42.89 -8.34
CA PRO A 505 -31.70 -44.20 -8.90
C PRO A 505 -32.95 -44.13 -9.78
N TYR A 506 -32.98 -44.88 -10.88
CA TYR A 506 -34.11 -44.88 -11.83
C TYR A 506 -35.47 -45.16 -11.18
N ASN A 507 -35.48 -45.94 -10.09
CA ASN A 507 -36.69 -46.27 -9.33
C ASN A 507 -37.35 -45.06 -8.62
N GLN A 508 -36.70 -43.89 -8.65
CA GLN A 508 -37.21 -42.61 -8.16
C GLN A 508 -38.12 -41.89 -9.17
N PHE A 509 -38.16 -42.33 -10.42
CA PHE A 509 -39.00 -41.73 -11.47
C PHE A 509 -40.22 -42.61 -11.76
N ASN A 510 -41.40 -41.99 -11.73
CA ASN A 510 -42.70 -42.56 -12.08
C ASN A 510 -43.23 -41.95 -13.39
N GLU A 511 -44.18 -42.62 -14.04
CA GLU A 511 -44.93 -42.11 -15.19
C GLU A 511 -44.07 -41.57 -16.35
N ILE A 512 -42.98 -42.26 -16.67
CA ILE A 512 -42.06 -41.83 -17.74
C ILE A 512 -42.78 -41.92 -19.10
N LYS A 513 -42.92 -40.78 -19.79
CA LYS A 513 -43.60 -40.66 -21.10
C LYS A 513 -42.68 -39.95 -22.10
N GLU A 514 -42.55 -40.47 -23.30
CA GLU A 514 -41.80 -39.78 -24.36
C GLU A 514 -42.59 -38.55 -24.82
N THR A 515 -41.94 -37.38 -24.80
CA THR A 515 -42.60 -36.08 -25.10
C THR A 515 -42.12 -35.46 -26.41
N GLY A 516 -41.06 -35.98 -27.03
CA GLY A 516 -40.62 -35.55 -28.36
C GLY A 516 -39.17 -35.90 -28.67
N LYS A 517 -38.79 -35.76 -29.94
CA LYS A 517 -37.40 -35.82 -30.42
C LYS A 517 -36.99 -34.44 -30.87
N ASN A 518 -35.93 -33.90 -30.27
CA ASN A 518 -35.46 -32.56 -30.63
C ASN A 518 -34.42 -32.59 -31.75
N ASP A 519 -33.66 -33.68 -31.95
CA ASP A 519 -32.67 -33.87 -33.04
C ASP A 519 -32.27 -35.35 -33.21
N LEU A 520 -31.49 -35.69 -34.25
CA LEU A 520 -31.00 -37.06 -34.61
C LEU A 520 -30.31 -37.85 -33.47
N ILE A 521 -29.95 -37.17 -32.37
CA ILE A 521 -29.17 -37.73 -31.26
C ILE A 521 -29.84 -37.60 -29.88
N THR A 522 -31.03 -36.99 -29.75
CA THR A 522 -31.71 -36.87 -28.44
C THR A 522 -33.22 -37.12 -28.44
N THR A 523 -33.69 -37.88 -27.44
CA THR A 523 -35.12 -38.08 -27.13
C THR A 523 -35.44 -37.44 -25.78
N VAL A 524 -36.55 -36.72 -25.67
CA VAL A 524 -37.02 -36.10 -24.43
C VAL A 524 -38.16 -36.93 -23.85
N TYR A 525 -38.10 -37.20 -22.55
CA TYR A 525 -39.14 -37.84 -21.76
C TYR A 525 -39.63 -36.86 -20.68
N SER A 526 -40.89 -36.96 -20.26
CA SER A 526 -41.35 -36.43 -18.98
C SER A 526 -41.43 -37.55 -17.96
N ALA A 527 -41.21 -37.24 -16.68
CA ALA A 527 -41.34 -38.18 -15.58
C ALA A 527 -41.74 -37.44 -14.29
N ILE A 528 -42.33 -38.16 -13.33
CA ILE A 528 -42.58 -37.66 -11.98
C ILE A 528 -41.45 -38.13 -11.07
N TRP A 529 -40.70 -37.23 -10.46
CA TRP A 529 -39.62 -37.59 -9.51
C TRP A 529 -40.17 -37.65 -8.08
N LYS A 530 -40.19 -38.85 -7.47
CA LYS A 530 -40.73 -39.10 -6.12
C LYS A 530 -40.10 -38.21 -5.05
N ASP A 531 -38.78 -38.24 -4.91
CA ASP A 531 -38.09 -37.46 -3.87
C ASP A 531 -37.98 -35.98 -4.24
N GLY A 532 -38.04 -35.66 -5.53
CA GLY A 532 -38.02 -34.29 -6.02
C GLY A 532 -36.65 -33.59 -5.95
N PRO A 533 -36.53 -32.43 -6.62
CA PRO A 533 -35.26 -31.72 -6.70
C PRO A 533 -34.88 -31.13 -5.35
N LEU A 534 -33.60 -31.20 -5.01
CA LEU A 534 -33.06 -30.48 -3.86
C LEU A 534 -32.87 -29.00 -4.23
N TYR A 535 -33.42 -28.08 -3.44
CA TYR A 535 -33.25 -26.64 -3.60
C TYR A 535 -32.67 -26.02 -2.34
N ILE A 536 -31.99 -24.88 -2.50
CA ILE A 536 -31.55 -24.03 -1.40
C ILE A 536 -32.65 -23.03 -1.12
N LYS A 537 -33.20 -23.05 0.10
CA LYS A 537 -34.13 -22.02 0.56
C LYS A 537 -33.34 -20.75 0.89
N LEU A 538 -33.56 -19.66 0.15
CA LEU A 538 -32.76 -18.42 0.27
C LEU A 538 -33.22 -17.47 1.38
N ASP A 539 -34.20 -17.86 2.21
CA ASP A 539 -34.94 -16.90 3.02
C ASP A 539 -34.31 -16.54 4.37
N THR A 540 -33.22 -17.18 4.84
CA THR A 540 -32.47 -16.73 6.02
C THR A 540 -31.03 -17.28 5.98
N TRP A 541 -30.13 -16.71 6.81
CA TRP A 541 -28.70 -17.04 6.93
C TRP A 541 -28.35 -18.53 7.14
N ASP A 542 -29.33 -19.40 7.37
CA ASP A 542 -29.18 -20.87 7.32
C ASP A 542 -29.54 -21.40 5.93
N LYS A 543 -28.52 -21.88 5.19
CA LYS A 543 -28.73 -22.66 3.96
C LYS A 543 -29.33 -24.02 4.34
N SER A 544 -30.65 -24.12 4.45
CA SER A 544 -31.35 -25.41 4.56
C SER A 544 -31.66 -25.95 3.16
N TYR A 545 -31.29 -27.21 2.92
CA TYR A 545 -31.68 -27.93 1.71
C TYR A 545 -33.08 -28.52 1.87
N VAL A 546 -33.99 -28.22 0.94
CA VAL A 546 -35.38 -28.71 0.94
C VAL A 546 -35.65 -29.44 -0.37
N ARG A 547 -36.50 -30.47 -0.34
CA ARG A 547 -36.97 -31.16 -1.55
C ARG A 547 -38.46 -30.94 -1.78
N ASP A 548 -38.85 -30.74 -3.03
CA ASP A 548 -40.26 -30.74 -3.44
C ASP A 548 -40.59 -32.09 -4.09
N SER A 549 -41.08 -33.03 -3.29
CA SER A 549 -41.45 -34.37 -3.75
C SER A 549 -42.51 -34.35 -4.86
N ASN A 550 -42.44 -35.30 -5.79
CA ASN A 550 -43.37 -35.50 -6.90
C ASN A 550 -43.42 -34.41 -7.97
N GLU A 551 -42.31 -33.71 -8.20
CA GLU A 551 -42.19 -32.77 -9.32
C GLU A 551 -42.17 -33.48 -10.68
N VAL A 552 -42.81 -32.84 -11.67
CA VAL A 552 -42.74 -33.27 -13.07
C VAL A 552 -41.45 -32.72 -13.68
N VAL A 553 -40.57 -33.62 -14.11
CA VAL A 553 -39.26 -33.31 -14.69
C VAL A 553 -39.18 -33.76 -16.14
N ALA A 554 -38.39 -33.04 -16.93
CA ALA A 554 -38.01 -33.47 -18.28
C ALA A 554 -36.65 -34.19 -18.23
N LEU A 555 -36.62 -35.42 -18.73
CA LEU A 555 -35.42 -36.25 -18.87
C LEU A 555 -34.97 -36.22 -20.34
N LYS A 556 -33.73 -35.82 -20.61
CA LYS A 556 -33.16 -35.87 -21.97
C LYS A 556 -32.23 -37.06 -22.12
N TYR A 557 -32.49 -37.88 -23.13
CA TYR A 557 -31.72 -39.05 -23.49
C TYR A 557 -30.75 -38.73 -24.62
N LEU A 558 -29.47 -39.10 -24.48
CA LEU A 558 -28.44 -38.94 -25.50
C LEU A 558 -28.09 -40.31 -26.10
N TYR A 559 -28.25 -40.46 -27.42
CA TYR A 559 -27.81 -41.67 -28.12
C TYR A 559 -26.28 -41.63 -28.31
N ASN A 560 -25.60 -42.76 -28.06
CA ASN A 560 -24.16 -43.01 -28.30
C ASN A 560 -23.12 -42.29 -27.40
N SER A 561 -23.42 -41.95 -26.14
CA SER A 561 -22.37 -41.44 -25.23
C SER A 561 -21.63 -42.57 -24.51
N GLN A 562 -20.74 -43.28 -25.21
CA GLN A 562 -19.76 -44.12 -24.50
C GLN A 562 -18.64 -43.27 -23.87
N GLU A 563 -18.48 -41.98 -24.19
CA GLU A 563 -17.40 -41.17 -23.61
C GLU A 563 -17.79 -39.71 -23.30
N SER A 564 -17.26 -39.24 -22.17
CA SER A 564 -17.18 -37.86 -21.65
C SER A 564 -18.37 -37.30 -20.85
N ILE A 565 -18.19 -37.22 -19.53
CA ILE A 565 -18.98 -36.37 -18.61
C ILE A 565 -18.85 -34.88 -19.01
N ASP A 566 -17.73 -34.47 -19.62
CA ASP A 566 -17.52 -33.08 -20.06
C ASP A 566 -18.45 -32.70 -21.23
N LEU A 567 -18.80 -33.65 -22.11
CA LEU A 567 -19.82 -33.44 -23.14
C LEU A 567 -21.21 -33.18 -22.51
N ILE A 568 -21.55 -33.95 -21.48
CA ILE A 568 -22.81 -33.80 -20.73
C ILE A 568 -22.85 -32.46 -19.99
N ILE A 569 -21.75 -32.10 -19.30
CA ILE A 569 -21.63 -30.84 -18.56
C ILE A 569 -21.63 -29.63 -19.50
N ASN A 570 -20.90 -29.69 -20.62
CA ASN A 570 -20.84 -28.58 -21.58
C ASN A 570 -22.17 -28.37 -22.30
N GLU A 571 -22.90 -29.44 -22.60
CA GLU A 571 -24.25 -29.35 -23.15
C GLU A 571 -25.22 -28.76 -22.11
N ALA A 572 -25.15 -29.19 -20.85
CA ALA A 572 -25.97 -28.63 -19.78
C ALA A 572 -25.70 -27.14 -19.53
N LYS A 573 -24.43 -26.71 -19.59
CA LYS A 573 -24.02 -25.29 -19.42
C LYS A 573 -24.62 -24.35 -20.46
N LYS A 574 -24.90 -24.80 -21.68
CA LYS A 574 -25.51 -23.95 -22.74
C LYS A 574 -26.92 -23.45 -22.38
N TYR A 575 -27.59 -24.13 -21.45
CA TYR A 575 -28.99 -23.88 -21.11
C TYR A 575 -29.18 -23.28 -19.70
N TYR A 576 -28.14 -22.68 -19.12
CA TYR A 576 -28.24 -21.90 -17.88
C TYR A 576 -28.58 -20.42 -18.15
N PRO A 577 -29.87 -20.03 -18.11
CA PRO A 577 -30.24 -18.66 -17.74
C PRO A 577 -31.17 -18.63 -16.50
N THR A 578 -30.75 -17.81 -15.52
CA THR A 578 -31.46 -17.02 -14.48
C THR A 578 -32.73 -17.52 -13.76
N ASN A 579 -33.43 -18.57 -14.15
CA ASN A 579 -34.63 -19.05 -13.46
C ASN A 579 -34.55 -20.56 -13.16
N HIS A 580 -34.16 -20.88 -11.92
CA HIS A 580 -34.49 -22.03 -11.06
C HIS A 580 -35.31 -23.20 -11.65
N LYS A 581 -34.94 -23.78 -12.79
CA LYS A 581 -35.48 -25.06 -13.27
C LYS A 581 -34.34 -25.95 -13.73
N ALA A 582 -34.21 -27.10 -13.08
CA ALA A 582 -33.12 -28.07 -13.29
C ALA A 582 -33.29 -28.85 -14.60
N LEU A 583 -32.17 -29.19 -15.24
CA LEU A 583 -32.08 -30.02 -16.46
C LEU A 583 -31.49 -31.40 -16.11
N TYR A 584 -32.11 -32.49 -16.57
CA TYR A 584 -31.69 -33.87 -16.25
C TYR A 584 -31.27 -34.64 -17.51
N VAL A 585 -30.08 -35.27 -17.47
CA VAL A 585 -29.53 -36.07 -18.58
C VAL A 585 -29.34 -37.53 -18.13
N TYR A 586 -29.78 -38.51 -18.93
CA TYR A 586 -29.70 -39.95 -18.63
C TYR A 586 -29.14 -40.77 -19.82
N GLY A 587 -28.44 -41.89 -19.52
CA GLY A 587 -27.97 -42.89 -20.50
C GLY A 587 -28.38 -44.33 -20.10
N LYS A 588 -28.71 -45.20 -21.06
CA LYS A 588 -29.25 -46.57 -20.78
C LYS A 588 -28.15 -47.65 -20.79
N PRO A 589 -28.17 -48.63 -19.87
CA PRO A 589 -27.37 -49.85 -20.02
C PRO A 589 -27.88 -50.73 -21.17
N SER A 590 -26.95 -51.35 -21.89
CA SER A 590 -27.16 -52.21 -23.06
C SER A 590 -28.17 -53.34 -22.82
N TRP A 591 -29.09 -53.55 -23.77
CA TRP A 591 -29.88 -54.78 -23.86
C TRP A 591 -29.13 -55.75 -24.78
N THR A 592 -28.42 -56.74 -24.24
CA THR A 592 -28.03 -57.93 -25.01
C THR A 592 -29.24 -58.83 -25.19
N LYS A 593 -29.63 -59.02 -26.45
CA LYS A 593 -30.66 -59.97 -26.89
C LYS A 593 -30.06 -61.39 -26.80
N LEU A 594 -30.53 -62.21 -25.86
CA LEU A 594 -30.28 -63.66 -25.83
C LEU A 594 -31.63 -64.39 -25.94
N SER A 595 -31.70 -65.28 -26.91
CA SER A 595 -32.84 -66.13 -27.28
C SER A 595 -33.08 -67.27 -26.28
N GLY A 596 -34.35 -67.60 -26.02
CA GLY A 596 -34.78 -68.94 -25.59
C GLY A 596 -34.77 -69.24 -24.08
N ILE A 597 -35.97 -69.51 -23.55
CA ILE A 597 -36.34 -70.35 -22.39
C ILE A 597 -35.36 -70.43 -21.19
N GLY A 598 -35.81 -69.92 -20.04
CA GLY A 598 -35.35 -70.37 -18.71
C GLY A 598 -34.85 -69.26 -17.78
N ARG A 599 -35.57 -69.04 -16.67
CA ARG A 599 -35.19 -68.13 -15.57
C ARG A 599 -33.83 -68.51 -14.98
N VAL A 600 -32.93 -67.53 -14.79
CA VAL A 600 -31.99 -67.49 -13.66
C VAL A 600 -31.76 -66.03 -13.21
N LYS A 601 -31.87 -65.82 -11.89
CA LYS A 601 -31.54 -64.58 -11.17
C LYS A 601 -30.04 -64.30 -11.27
N ASN A 602 -29.65 -63.05 -11.55
CA ASN A 602 -28.47 -62.49 -10.90
C ASN A 602 -28.56 -60.96 -10.79
N GLN A 603 -28.47 -60.52 -9.53
CA GLN A 603 -28.53 -59.16 -9.04
C GLN A 603 -27.10 -58.60 -8.99
N ALA A 604 -26.52 -58.32 -10.15
CA ALA A 604 -25.24 -57.62 -10.25
C ALA A 604 -25.18 -56.94 -11.62
N TRP A 605 -24.80 -55.66 -11.66
CA TRP A 605 -24.66 -54.78 -12.83
C TRP A 605 -25.89 -53.95 -13.25
N ILE A 606 -26.37 -53.08 -12.35
CA ILE A 606 -27.15 -51.91 -12.76
C ILE A 606 -26.52 -50.67 -12.12
N ASP A 607 -25.35 -50.30 -12.64
CA ASP A 607 -24.82 -48.94 -12.58
C ASP A 607 -24.70 -48.45 -14.01
N LYS A 608 -25.34 -47.31 -14.35
CA LYS A 608 -24.68 -46.11 -14.92
C LYS A 608 -25.66 -45.07 -15.48
N MET A 609 -25.42 -43.84 -15.01
CA MET A 609 -25.74 -42.50 -15.54
C MET A 609 -27.15 -41.91 -15.40
N SER A 610 -27.28 -40.99 -14.42
CA SER A 610 -27.84 -39.66 -14.65
C SER A 610 -27.02 -38.60 -13.93
N LEU A 611 -26.68 -37.50 -14.62
CA LEU A 611 -26.00 -36.32 -14.05
C LEU A 611 -27.05 -35.20 -13.86
N ARG A 612 -27.00 -34.54 -12.69
CA ARG A 612 -27.70 -33.28 -12.41
C ARG A 612 -26.66 -32.16 -12.51
N VAL A 613 -26.92 -31.13 -13.33
CA VAL A 613 -26.14 -29.88 -13.29
C VAL A 613 -26.94 -28.87 -12.51
#